data_AF-M1W9U8-F1
#
_entry.id   AF-M1W9U8-F1
#
_cell.length_a   1.000
_cell.length_b   1.000
_cell.length_c   1.000
_cell.angle_alpha   90.00
_cell.angle_beta   90.00
_cell.angle_gamma   90.00
#
_symmetry.space_group_name_H-M   'P 1'
#
loop_
_entity.id
_entity.type
_entity.pdbx_description
1 polymer ?
#
loop_
_entity_poly.entity_id
_entity_poly.type
_entity_poly.pdbx_seq_one_letter_code
_entity_poly.pdbx_strand_id
1 'polypeptide(L)'
;MSSPSLPSPSPPGAGAVGRSQFTYRQLGQLAYFNTSNPLRVVAHVDLDAFYAQCEMVRLGTPEDQPLAVQQWQGLIAINYPARSFGISRHCNVDEAKKLCPSLIAQHVATWREGDDKWAYRDDAAANIASDKVSLDPYRLESRKILAVIKDSLPRNLQRVEKASIDEVFLDLSAHVHAVLLERFSELSTPPPYNDPTEKLPLPSIAALDWKADALVDLNEEQESRDPDWDDVAILIGSEIVRSLRARIREQLGYTCSAGIASNKMISKLGSGFKKPNSQTVVRSRAVHTFLSDFKVTKIRNLGGKLGDQVVSTFKTDLVKELLSISPDHQVNVICEII
;
A
#
# COMPACT_ATOMS: atom_id res chain seq x y z
N MET A 1 -74.16 8.97 -29.62
CA MET A 1 -72.98 9.84 -29.63
C MET A 1 -72.13 9.46 -28.43
N SER A 2 -71.12 8.63 -28.66
CA SER A 2 -70.29 8.05 -27.61
C SER A 2 -69.08 8.95 -27.39
N SER A 3 -68.91 9.45 -26.17
CA SER A 3 -67.77 10.28 -25.76
C SER A 3 -66.46 9.46 -25.77
N PRO A 4 -65.32 10.01 -26.22
CA PRO A 4 -64.05 9.29 -26.16
C PRO A 4 -63.50 9.30 -24.74
N SER A 5 -63.18 8.12 -24.21
CA SER A 5 -62.47 7.92 -22.95
C SER A 5 -61.02 8.39 -23.07
N LEU A 6 -60.59 9.28 -22.17
CA LEU A 6 -59.20 9.71 -22.01
C LEU A 6 -58.31 8.53 -21.58
N PRO A 7 -57.08 8.42 -22.09
CA PRO A 7 -56.14 7.40 -21.64
C PRO A 7 -55.65 7.73 -20.22
N SER A 8 -55.74 6.73 -19.35
CA SER A 8 -55.15 6.72 -18.00
C SER A 8 -53.62 6.94 -18.08
N PRO A 9 -53.03 7.69 -17.13
CA PRO A 9 -51.59 7.91 -17.12
C PRO A 9 -50.88 6.59 -16.86
N SER A 10 -49.99 6.20 -17.78
CA SER A 10 -49.05 5.09 -17.59
C SER A 10 -48.21 5.34 -16.33
N PRO A 11 -47.85 4.29 -15.57
CA PRO A 11 -46.88 4.45 -14.49
C PRO A 11 -45.58 5.01 -15.08
N PRO A 12 -44.82 5.83 -14.35
CA PRO A 12 -43.50 6.25 -14.81
C PRO A 12 -42.69 4.99 -15.10
N GLY A 13 -42.23 4.86 -16.35
CA GLY A 13 -41.44 3.73 -16.79
C GLY A 13 -40.28 3.53 -15.83
N ALA A 14 -40.12 2.31 -15.34
CA ALA A 14 -38.91 1.89 -14.65
C ALA A 14 -37.73 2.24 -15.56
N GLY A 15 -37.02 3.32 -15.24
CA GLY A 15 -35.76 3.64 -15.88
C GLY A 15 -34.90 2.39 -15.83
N ALA A 16 -34.23 2.05 -16.93
CA ALA A 16 -33.35 0.89 -16.99
C ALA A 16 -32.38 0.98 -15.80
N VAL A 17 -32.64 0.22 -14.74
CA VAL A 17 -31.87 0.26 -13.50
C VAL A 17 -30.50 -0.26 -13.90
N GLY A 18 -29.50 0.63 -13.88
CA GLY A 18 -28.13 0.23 -14.17
C GLY A 18 -27.76 -0.99 -13.33
N ARG A 19 -27.04 -1.92 -13.93
CA ARG A 19 -26.50 -3.09 -13.23
C ARG A 19 -25.02 -2.86 -13.01
N SER A 20 -24.51 -3.32 -11.87
CA SER A 20 -23.06 -3.32 -11.62
C SER A 20 -22.30 -4.04 -12.73
N GLN A 21 -21.04 -3.67 -12.96
CA GLN A 21 -20.13 -4.44 -13.80
C GLN A 21 -19.72 -5.78 -13.15
N PHE A 22 -19.97 -5.94 -11.85
CA PHE A 22 -19.59 -7.12 -11.07
C PHE A 22 -20.74 -8.10 -10.87
N THR A 23 -20.37 -9.36 -10.63
CA THR A 23 -21.30 -10.50 -10.52
C THR A 23 -21.36 -11.06 -9.10
N TYR A 24 -22.43 -11.79 -8.79
CA TYR A 24 -22.55 -12.53 -7.51
C TYR A 24 -21.40 -13.53 -7.31
N ARG A 25 -20.89 -14.14 -8.39
CA ARG A 25 -19.72 -15.02 -8.38
C ARG A 25 -18.49 -14.27 -7.89
N GLN A 26 -18.23 -13.08 -8.44
CA GLN A 26 -17.08 -12.27 -8.05
C GLN A 26 -17.21 -11.80 -6.59
N LEU A 27 -18.41 -11.41 -6.14
CA LEU A 27 -18.64 -11.13 -4.73
C LEU A 27 -18.29 -12.36 -3.86
N GLY A 28 -18.86 -13.53 -4.15
CA GLY A 28 -18.61 -14.75 -3.37
C GLY A 28 -17.14 -15.21 -3.39
N GLN A 29 -16.45 -15.05 -4.53
CA GLN A 29 -15.02 -15.38 -4.65
C GLN A 29 -14.11 -14.49 -3.79
N LEU A 30 -14.58 -13.32 -3.37
CA LEU A 30 -13.83 -12.40 -2.52
C LEU A 30 -13.57 -13.00 -1.12
N ALA A 31 -14.53 -13.80 -0.61
CA ALA A 31 -14.39 -14.55 0.64
C ALA A 31 -13.25 -15.58 0.64
N TYR A 32 -12.81 -16.01 -0.55
CA TYR A 32 -11.82 -17.06 -0.73
C TYR A 32 -10.47 -16.53 -1.24
N PHE A 33 -10.22 -15.23 -1.15
CA PHE A 33 -8.94 -14.59 -1.53
C PHE A 33 -8.52 -14.90 -2.97
N ASN A 34 -9.49 -14.98 -3.90
CA ASN A 34 -9.19 -15.25 -5.30
C ASN A 34 -8.35 -14.09 -5.88
N THR A 35 -7.14 -14.40 -6.37
CA THR A 35 -6.16 -13.40 -6.79
C THR A 35 -6.52 -12.68 -8.09
N SER A 36 -7.39 -13.29 -8.90
CA SER A 36 -7.85 -12.76 -10.20
C SER A 36 -9.20 -12.06 -10.09
N ASN A 37 -9.76 -11.97 -8.88
CA ASN A 37 -11.01 -11.28 -8.63
C ASN A 37 -10.83 -9.76 -8.83
N PRO A 38 -11.66 -9.11 -9.65
CA PRO A 38 -11.53 -7.67 -9.87
C PRO A 38 -11.93 -6.83 -8.64
N LEU A 39 -12.64 -7.41 -7.67
CA LEU A 39 -12.97 -6.78 -6.38
C LEU A 39 -11.88 -7.00 -5.31
N ARG A 40 -10.77 -7.65 -5.66
CA ARG A 40 -9.69 -7.95 -4.72
C ARG A 40 -9.15 -6.68 -4.09
N VAL A 41 -8.87 -6.72 -2.79
CA VAL A 41 -8.29 -5.60 -2.06
C VAL A 41 -7.00 -6.04 -1.37
N VAL A 42 -5.89 -5.44 -1.76
CA VAL A 42 -4.56 -5.68 -1.23
C VAL A 42 -4.00 -4.40 -0.65
N ALA A 43 -3.43 -4.49 0.55
CA ALA A 43 -2.67 -3.41 1.15
C ALA A 43 -1.18 -3.78 1.22
N HIS A 44 -0.31 -2.79 1.03
CA HIS A 44 1.09 -2.84 1.42
C HIS A 44 1.32 -1.80 2.50
N VAL A 45 1.93 -2.19 3.62
CA VAL A 45 2.26 -1.33 4.76
C VAL A 45 3.77 -1.33 4.91
N ASP A 46 4.35 -0.12 4.98
CA ASP A 46 5.79 0.14 5.01
C ASP A 46 6.10 1.13 6.14
N LEU A 47 6.94 0.72 7.10
CA LEU A 47 7.30 1.53 8.25
C LEU A 47 8.21 2.71 7.85
N ASP A 48 7.84 3.90 8.29
CA ASP A 48 8.52 5.13 7.88
C ASP A 48 9.92 5.24 8.50
N ALA A 49 10.95 5.28 7.65
CA ALA A 49 12.34 5.40 8.10
C ALA A 49 12.68 4.43 9.25
N PHE A 50 12.27 3.16 9.11
CA PHE A 50 12.06 2.22 10.20
C PHE A 50 13.13 2.21 11.30
N TYR A 51 14.43 2.07 10.95
CA TYR A 51 15.46 2.00 12.00
C TYR A 51 15.62 3.32 12.74
N ALA A 52 15.49 4.46 12.05
CA ALA A 52 15.53 5.77 12.70
C ALA A 52 14.33 5.92 13.65
N GLN A 53 13.15 5.47 13.25
CA GLN A 53 11.98 5.49 14.12
C GLN A 53 12.11 4.55 15.33
N CYS A 54 12.76 3.38 15.18
CA CYS A 54 13.09 2.50 16.31
C CYS A 54 13.98 3.22 17.34
N GLU A 55 15.01 3.92 16.87
CA GLU A 55 15.86 4.70 17.77
C GLU A 55 15.12 5.89 18.37
N MET A 56 14.24 6.57 17.62
CA MET A 56 13.41 7.66 18.16
C MET A 56 12.50 7.18 19.29
N VAL A 57 11.82 6.04 19.11
CA VAL A 57 10.96 5.45 20.14
C VAL A 57 11.79 5.01 21.35
N ARG A 58 12.93 4.35 21.14
CA ARG A 58 13.81 3.90 22.23
C ARG A 58 14.38 5.06 23.05
N LEU A 59 14.76 6.15 22.39
CA LEU A 59 15.38 7.32 23.00
C LEU A 59 14.37 8.35 23.52
N GLY A 60 13.08 8.21 23.20
CA GLY A 60 12.07 9.22 23.51
C GLY A 60 12.28 10.53 22.73
N THR A 61 12.83 10.44 21.52
CA THR A 61 13.18 11.59 20.70
C THR A 61 11.92 12.21 20.04
N PRO A 62 11.77 13.55 20.05
CA PRO A 62 10.68 14.24 19.35
C PRO A 62 10.63 13.95 17.84
N GLU A 63 9.44 14.00 17.23
CA GLU A 63 9.25 13.69 15.80
C GLU A 63 9.94 14.68 14.85
N ASP A 64 10.16 15.92 15.29
CA ASP A 64 10.80 17.00 14.55
C ASP A 64 12.34 17.02 14.69
N GLN A 65 12.90 16.22 15.61
CA GLN A 65 14.33 16.15 15.84
C GLN A 65 15.04 15.36 14.71
N PRO A 66 16.02 15.95 14.01
CA PRO A 66 16.82 15.23 13.03
C PRO A 66 17.58 14.06 13.67
N LEU A 67 17.35 12.85 13.16
CA LEU A 67 18.01 11.62 13.60
C LEU A 67 18.35 10.72 12.41
N ALA A 68 19.57 10.21 12.42
CA ALA A 68 20.02 9.17 11.51
C ALA A 68 20.63 7.99 12.28
N VAL A 69 20.41 6.79 11.76
CA VAL A 69 21.03 5.56 12.28
C VAL A 69 22.31 5.32 11.53
N GLN A 70 23.38 5.18 12.30
CA GLN A 70 24.74 4.97 11.85
C GLN A 70 25.10 3.49 11.97
N GLN A 71 25.77 2.96 10.96
CA GLN A 71 26.45 1.68 10.99
C GLN A 71 27.89 1.92 10.55
N TRP A 72 28.82 1.85 11.51
CA TRP A 72 30.21 2.24 11.33
C TRP A 72 30.29 3.69 10.86
N GLN A 73 30.92 4.00 9.73
CA GLN A 73 31.02 5.38 9.22
C GLN A 73 29.81 5.80 8.37
N GLY A 74 28.94 4.87 8.00
CA GLY A 74 27.82 5.11 7.07
C GLY A 74 26.47 5.28 7.76
N LEU A 75 25.54 5.98 7.11
CA LEU A 75 24.15 6.09 7.54
C LEU A 75 23.29 5.01 6.88
N ILE A 76 22.44 4.33 7.63
CA ILE A 76 21.58 3.24 7.11
C ILE A 76 20.10 3.56 7.14
N ALA A 77 19.67 4.50 7.97
CA ALA A 77 18.30 5.03 7.99
C ALA A 77 18.32 6.49 8.44
N ILE A 78 17.46 7.31 7.83
CA ILE A 78 17.42 8.76 8.06
C ILE A 78 15.95 9.14 8.17
N ASN A 79 15.59 9.78 9.29
CA ASN A 79 14.23 10.25 9.51
C ASN A 79 13.90 11.47 8.61
N TYR A 80 12.63 11.79 8.47
CA TYR A 80 12.18 12.83 7.54
C TYR A 80 12.70 14.23 7.89
N PRO A 81 12.76 14.65 9.17
CA PRO A 81 13.43 15.90 9.54
C PRO A 81 14.90 15.97 9.13
N ALA A 82 15.68 14.88 9.24
CA ALA A 82 17.06 14.87 8.78
C ALA A 82 17.17 14.94 7.24
N ARG A 83 16.21 14.36 6.50
CA ARG A 83 16.19 14.42 5.02
C ARG A 83 15.99 15.84 4.49
N SER A 84 15.29 16.72 5.20
CA SER A 84 15.09 18.10 4.74
C SER A 84 16.39 18.92 4.69
N PHE A 85 17.45 18.45 5.35
CA PHE A 85 18.80 19.02 5.27
C PHE A 85 19.64 18.45 4.11
N GLY A 86 19.05 17.63 3.23
CA GLY A 86 19.75 17.00 2.10
C GLY A 86 20.57 15.76 2.48
N ILE A 87 20.42 15.25 3.70
CA ILE A 87 21.13 14.04 4.16
C ILE A 87 20.54 12.81 3.45
N SER A 88 21.43 12.01 2.85
CA SER A 88 21.09 10.77 2.13
C SER A 88 21.84 9.57 2.70
N ARG A 89 21.37 8.35 2.39
CA ARG A 89 21.90 7.08 2.93
C ARG A 89 23.37 6.81 2.56
N HIS A 90 23.93 7.51 1.58
CA HIS A 90 25.33 7.34 1.18
C HIS A 90 26.28 8.38 1.80
N CYS A 91 25.75 9.32 2.59
CA CYS A 91 26.53 10.33 3.29
C CYS A 91 27.23 9.71 4.51
N ASN A 92 28.48 10.12 4.77
CA ASN A 92 29.14 9.78 6.03
C ASN A 92 28.65 10.70 7.16
N VAL A 93 28.92 10.31 8.40
CA VAL A 93 28.40 11.02 9.59
C VAL A 93 28.93 12.44 9.71
N ASP A 94 30.20 12.67 9.35
CA ASP A 94 30.84 13.99 9.47
C ASP A 94 30.24 14.98 8.48
N GLU A 95 29.99 14.56 7.23
CA GLU A 95 29.27 15.34 6.24
C GLU A 95 27.82 15.61 6.67
N ALA A 96 27.13 14.61 7.20
CA ALA A 96 25.77 14.77 7.68
C ALA A 96 25.69 15.79 8.83
N LYS A 97 26.67 15.79 9.74
CA LYS A 97 26.79 16.78 10.83
C LYS A 97 27.15 18.18 10.33
N LYS A 98 27.89 18.31 9.24
CA LYS A 98 28.12 19.62 8.58
C LYS A 98 26.83 20.20 8.00
N LEU A 99 25.98 19.35 7.41
CA LEU A 99 24.67 19.75 6.87
C LEU A 99 23.65 20.04 7.97
N CYS A 100 23.68 19.28 9.06
CA CYS A 100 22.77 19.41 10.19
C CYS A 100 23.55 19.28 11.51
N PRO A 101 24.03 20.39 12.10
CA PRO A 101 24.80 20.35 13.35
C PRO A 101 24.04 19.76 14.55
N SER A 102 22.71 19.82 14.54
CA SER A 102 21.84 19.25 15.58
C SER A 102 21.48 17.78 15.34
N LEU A 103 22.06 17.11 14.33
CA LEU A 103 21.76 15.72 13.99
C LEU A 103 22.17 14.76 15.11
N ILE A 104 21.21 13.95 15.55
CA ILE A 104 21.50 12.76 16.38
C ILE A 104 21.95 11.64 15.43
N ALA A 105 23.22 11.25 15.52
CA ALA A 105 23.76 10.08 14.83
C ALA A 105 23.83 8.91 15.82
N GLN A 106 22.78 8.07 15.83
CA GLN A 106 22.70 6.92 16.73
C GLN A 106 23.33 5.69 16.07
N HIS A 107 24.41 5.16 16.64
CA HIS A 107 24.99 3.92 16.16
C HIS A 107 24.11 2.71 16.50
N VAL A 108 24.03 1.73 15.60
CA VAL A 108 23.42 0.43 15.86
C VAL A 108 24.05 -0.27 17.07
N ALA A 109 23.32 -1.17 17.73
CA ALA A 109 23.90 -2.02 18.76
C ALA A 109 25.05 -2.90 18.19
N THR A 110 25.99 -3.30 19.06
CA THR A 110 27.10 -4.17 18.68
C THR A 110 27.25 -5.37 19.63
N TRP A 111 27.80 -6.45 19.10
CA TRP A 111 28.42 -7.56 19.83
C TRP A 111 29.91 -7.26 19.96
N ARG A 112 30.44 -7.34 21.18
CA ARG A 112 31.88 -7.19 21.44
C ARG A 112 32.47 -8.55 21.80
N GLU A 113 33.70 -8.80 21.37
CA GLU A 113 34.40 -10.02 21.74
C GLU A 113 34.45 -10.16 23.28
N GLY A 114 34.03 -11.34 23.78
CA GLY A 114 33.90 -11.62 25.21
C GLY A 114 32.49 -11.39 25.78
N ASP A 115 31.61 -10.68 25.10
CA ASP A 115 30.22 -10.45 25.56
C ASP A 115 29.27 -11.57 25.10
N ASP A 116 28.30 -11.92 25.94
CA ASP A 116 27.23 -12.89 25.66
C ASP A 116 25.94 -12.24 25.12
N LYS A 117 25.92 -10.91 25.00
CA LYS A 117 24.79 -10.13 24.50
C LYS A 117 25.24 -8.90 23.71
N TRP A 118 24.40 -8.44 22.79
CA TRP A 118 24.57 -7.14 22.17
C TRP A 118 24.21 -6.00 23.14
N ALA A 119 24.79 -4.83 22.92
CA ALA A 119 24.41 -3.59 23.62
C ALA A 119 24.63 -2.35 22.72
N TYR A 120 23.99 -1.24 23.09
CA TYR A 120 24.32 0.07 22.53
C TYR A 120 25.57 0.61 23.22
N ARG A 121 26.52 1.14 22.44
CA ARG A 121 27.78 1.69 22.95
C ARG A 121 28.14 2.97 22.21
N ASP A 122 28.60 3.97 22.95
CA ASP A 122 29.03 5.25 22.39
C ASP A 122 30.34 5.13 21.59
N ASP A 123 31.18 4.16 21.96
CA ASP A 123 32.47 3.88 21.32
C ASP A 123 32.36 2.90 20.11
N ALA A 124 31.15 2.45 19.75
CA ALA A 124 30.96 1.38 18.77
C ALA A 124 31.64 1.67 17.42
N ALA A 125 31.52 2.91 16.92
CA ALA A 125 32.11 3.32 15.65
C ALA A 125 33.64 3.24 15.62
N ALA A 126 34.30 3.43 16.78
CA ALA A 126 35.75 3.36 16.90
C ALA A 126 36.28 1.92 17.00
N ASN A 127 35.41 0.96 17.32
CA ASN A 127 35.76 -0.44 17.57
C ASN A 127 35.37 -1.38 16.42
N ILE A 128 35.34 -0.89 15.18
CA ILE A 128 34.97 -1.67 13.98
C ILE A 128 35.80 -2.95 13.79
N ALA A 129 37.04 -2.97 14.29
CA ALA A 129 37.95 -4.12 14.15
C ALA A 129 37.56 -5.29 15.06
N SER A 130 36.94 -5.04 16.22
CA SER A 130 36.60 -6.04 17.23
C SER A 130 35.09 -6.31 17.32
N ASP A 131 34.27 -5.29 17.08
CA ASP A 131 32.83 -5.37 17.25
C ASP A 131 32.12 -5.87 15.98
N LYS A 132 30.95 -6.48 16.17
CA LYS A 132 30.03 -6.85 15.08
C LYS A 132 28.67 -6.18 15.28
N VAL A 133 28.05 -5.73 14.18
CA VAL A 133 26.72 -5.10 14.22
C VAL A 133 25.67 -6.09 14.72
N SER A 134 24.78 -5.62 15.60
CA SER A 134 23.53 -6.26 15.95
C SER A 134 22.34 -5.45 15.44
N LEU A 135 21.53 -6.07 14.58
CA LEU A 135 20.24 -5.52 14.13
C LEU A 135 19.05 -6.14 14.88
N ASP A 136 19.32 -6.88 15.94
CA ASP A 136 18.30 -7.55 16.75
C ASP A 136 17.29 -6.60 17.39
N PRO A 137 17.66 -5.37 17.84
CA PRO A 137 16.68 -4.38 18.28
C PRO A 137 15.59 -4.15 17.23
N TYR A 138 15.98 -3.90 15.98
CA TYR A 138 15.04 -3.64 14.88
C TYR A 138 14.20 -4.87 14.53
N ARG A 139 14.78 -6.08 14.60
CA ARG A 139 14.03 -7.34 14.38
C ARG A 139 13.01 -7.59 15.48
N LEU A 140 13.30 -7.22 16.72
CA LEU A 140 12.37 -7.30 17.85
C LEU A 140 11.19 -6.36 17.66
N GLU A 141 11.45 -5.10 17.30
CA GLU A 141 10.36 -4.13 17.03
C GLU A 141 9.52 -4.54 15.81
N SER A 142 10.15 -5.03 14.74
CA SER A 142 9.45 -5.61 13.57
C SER A 142 8.47 -6.73 13.98
N ARG A 143 8.87 -7.60 14.92
CA ARG A 143 7.99 -8.68 15.43
C ARG A 143 6.82 -8.13 16.24
N LYS A 144 7.04 -7.12 17.10
CA LYS A 144 5.96 -6.48 17.88
C LYS A 144 4.94 -5.80 16.96
N ILE A 145 5.42 -5.06 15.97
CA ILE A 145 4.56 -4.38 14.99
C ILE A 145 3.77 -5.40 14.17
N LEU A 146 4.40 -6.49 13.72
CA LEU A 146 3.70 -7.56 13.01
C LEU A 146 2.61 -8.22 13.88
N ALA A 147 2.83 -8.33 15.19
CA ALA A 147 1.81 -8.82 16.11
C ALA A 147 0.60 -7.85 16.16
N VAL A 148 0.84 -6.55 16.31
CA VAL A 148 -0.23 -5.52 16.29
C VAL A 148 -0.99 -5.52 14.96
N ILE A 149 -0.30 -5.69 13.83
CA ILE A 149 -0.93 -5.83 12.51
C ILE A 149 -1.89 -7.01 12.49
N LYS A 150 -1.47 -8.18 12.97
CA LYS A 150 -2.31 -9.39 13.01
C LYS A 150 -3.49 -9.20 13.96
N ASP A 151 -3.25 -8.67 15.15
CA ASP A 151 -4.29 -8.46 16.17
C ASP A 151 -5.32 -7.40 15.77
N SER A 152 -4.97 -6.52 14.81
CA SER A 152 -5.90 -5.56 14.22
C SER A 152 -6.86 -6.17 13.18
N LEU A 153 -6.68 -7.45 12.83
CA LEU A 153 -7.48 -8.16 11.82
C LEU A 153 -8.24 -9.34 12.42
N PRO A 154 -9.44 -9.68 11.91
CA PRO A 154 -10.20 -10.85 12.37
C PRO A 154 -9.38 -12.14 12.26
N ARG A 155 -9.29 -12.91 13.35
CA ARG A 155 -8.36 -14.06 13.47
C ARG A 155 -8.49 -15.08 12.34
N ASN A 156 -9.70 -15.37 11.88
CA ASN A 156 -9.99 -16.32 10.81
C ASN A 156 -9.75 -15.75 9.39
N LEU A 157 -9.52 -14.44 9.25
CA LEU A 157 -9.34 -13.76 7.96
C LEU A 157 -7.94 -13.18 7.77
N GLN A 158 -7.00 -13.48 8.69
CA GLN A 158 -5.62 -12.98 8.61
C GLN A 158 -4.87 -13.58 7.41
N ARG A 159 -4.68 -12.78 6.36
CA ARG A 159 -3.76 -13.07 5.23
C ARG A 159 -2.65 -12.04 5.18
N VAL A 160 -1.64 -12.29 6.00
CA VAL A 160 -0.51 -11.39 6.23
C VAL A 160 0.77 -12.02 5.71
N GLU A 161 1.46 -11.34 4.79
CA GLU A 161 2.74 -11.77 4.23
C GLU A 161 3.82 -10.75 4.60
N LYS A 162 4.82 -11.18 5.38
CA LYS A 162 5.99 -10.38 5.67
C LYS A 162 6.89 -10.33 4.44
N ALA A 163 7.08 -9.13 3.87
CA ALA A 163 7.89 -8.92 2.66
C ALA A 163 9.34 -8.56 2.99
N SER A 164 9.57 -7.79 4.05
CA SER A 164 10.89 -7.42 4.56
C SER A 164 10.84 -7.25 6.09
N ILE A 165 11.87 -6.64 6.69
CA ILE A 165 11.86 -6.30 8.12
C ILE A 165 10.81 -5.23 8.47
N ASP A 166 10.50 -4.35 7.53
CA ASP A 166 9.66 -3.16 7.69
C ASP A 166 8.44 -3.12 6.75
N GLU A 167 8.28 -4.13 5.91
CA GLU A 167 7.19 -4.21 4.93
C GLU A 167 6.32 -5.45 5.09
N VAL A 168 5.01 -5.25 4.95
CA VAL A 168 4.00 -6.32 5.03
C VAL A 168 2.95 -6.13 3.94
N PHE A 169 2.55 -7.22 3.28
CA PHE A 169 1.35 -7.27 2.44
C PHE A 169 0.18 -7.87 3.22
N LEU A 170 -1.01 -7.31 2.99
CA LEU A 170 -2.28 -7.81 3.52
C LEU A 170 -3.21 -8.09 2.35
N ASP A 171 -3.76 -9.30 2.28
CA ASP A 171 -4.92 -9.56 1.42
C ASP A 171 -6.19 -9.37 2.26
N LEU A 172 -6.89 -8.25 2.03
CA LEU A 172 -8.04 -7.84 2.80
C LEU A 172 -9.37 -8.34 2.21
N SER A 173 -9.32 -9.06 1.10
CA SER A 173 -10.49 -9.47 0.31
C SER A 173 -11.60 -10.09 1.17
N ALA A 174 -11.32 -11.13 1.95
CA ALA A 174 -12.36 -11.78 2.74
C ALA A 174 -12.89 -10.90 3.89
N HIS A 175 -12.06 -10.01 4.44
CA HIS A 175 -12.48 -9.06 5.46
C HIS A 175 -13.41 -8.00 4.85
N VAL A 176 -13.01 -7.44 3.70
CA VAL A 176 -13.85 -6.51 2.92
C VAL A 176 -15.16 -7.16 2.52
N HIS A 177 -15.15 -8.43 2.09
CA HIS A 177 -16.37 -9.19 1.78
C HIS A 177 -17.32 -9.27 2.98
N ALA A 178 -16.81 -9.61 4.17
CA ALA A 178 -17.63 -9.68 5.38
C ALA A 178 -18.29 -8.32 5.70
N VAL A 179 -17.51 -7.24 5.60
CA VAL A 179 -18.00 -5.88 5.84
C VAL A 179 -18.99 -5.43 4.75
N LEU A 180 -18.79 -5.81 3.49
CA LEU A 180 -19.73 -5.53 2.40
C LEU A 180 -21.10 -6.16 2.69
N LEU A 181 -21.15 -7.45 3.07
CA LEU A 181 -22.41 -8.12 3.39
C LEU A 181 -23.08 -7.56 4.64
N GLU A 182 -22.29 -7.08 5.61
CA GLU A 182 -22.81 -6.45 6.83
C GLU A 182 -23.41 -5.06 6.56
N ARG A 183 -22.74 -4.24 5.74
CA ARG A 183 -23.14 -2.84 5.49
C ARG A 183 -24.21 -2.69 4.40
N PHE A 184 -24.27 -3.61 3.44
CA PHE A 184 -25.10 -3.49 2.24
C PHE A 184 -26.07 -4.65 2.14
N SER A 185 -27.28 -4.44 2.65
CA SER A 185 -28.35 -5.45 2.65
C SER A 185 -28.73 -5.93 1.24
N GLU A 186 -28.57 -5.08 0.22
CA GLU A 186 -28.82 -5.40 -1.19
C GLU A 186 -27.91 -6.52 -1.71
N LEU A 187 -26.71 -6.70 -1.12
CA LEU A 187 -25.78 -7.78 -1.46
C LEU A 187 -26.16 -9.13 -0.82
N SER A 188 -27.06 -9.14 0.16
CA SER A 188 -27.52 -10.36 0.83
C SER A 188 -28.63 -11.09 0.07
N THR A 189 -29.19 -10.47 -0.97
CA THR A 189 -30.22 -11.09 -1.80
C THR A 189 -29.61 -12.18 -2.69
N PRO A 190 -30.20 -13.39 -2.79
CA PRO A 190 -29.66 -14.43 -3.66
C PRO A 190 -29.72 -13.99 -5.14
N PRO A 191 -28.80 -14.49 -6.00
CA PRO A 191 -28.85 -14.19 -7.41
C PRO A 191 -30.17 -14.63 -8.05
N PRO A 192 -30.70 -13.87 -9.02
CA PRO A 192 -31.84 -14.30 -9.82
C PRO A 192 -31.61 -15.71 -10.38
N TYR A 193 -32.63 -16.57 -10.30
CA TYR A 193 -32.57 -17.96 -10.78
C TYR A 193 -31.45 -18.82 -10.15
N ASN A 194 -30.86 -18.37 -9.03
CA ASN A 194 -29.66 -18.95 -8.43
C ASN A 194 -28.45 -18.98 -9.38
N ASP A 195 -28.37 -18.08 -10.37
CA ASP A 195 -27.24 -17.98 -11.27
C ASP A 195 -26.16 -17.01 -10.74
N PRO A 196 -24.99 -17.50 -10.27
CA PRO A 196 -23.95 -16.64 -9.74
C PRO A 196 -23.28 -15.75 -10.81
N THR A 197 -23.52 -15.98 -12.10
CA THR A 197 -23.00 -15.10 -13.18
C THR A 197 -23.80 -13.82 -13.36
N GLU A 198 -24.97 -13.72 -12.72
CA GLU A 198 -25.79 -12.52 -12.76
C GLU A 198 -25.07 -11.31 -12.14
N LYS A 199 -25.41 -10.13 -12.66
CA LYS A 199 -24.84 -8.87 -12.20
C LYS A 199 -25.45 -8.45 -10.85
N LEU A 200 -24.60 -7.89 -10.00
CA LEU A 200 -25.02 -7.28 -8.74
C LEU A 200 -25.96 -6.08 -9.00
N PRO A 201 -26.84 -5.72 -8.06
CA PRO A 201 -27.43 -4.39 -8.03
C PRO A 201 -26.32 -3.34 -7.96
N LEU A 202 -26.57 -2.12 -8.43
CA LEU A 202 -25.64 -1.01 -8.18
C LEU A 202 -25.56 -0.69 -6.68
N PRO A 203 -24.41 -0.19 -6.19
CA PRO A 203 -24.32 0.34 -4.84
C PRO A 203 -25.39 1.41 -4.59
N SER A 204 -26.02 1.39 -3.42
CA SER A 204 -26.95 2.43 -2.98
C SER A 204 -26.28 3.78 -2.64
N ILE A 205 -24.95 3.85 -2.73
CA ILE A 205 -24.15 5.03 -2.39
C ILE A 205 -23.78 5.80 -3.66
N ALA A 206 -24.09 7.10 -3.68
CA ALA A 206 -23.73 8.01 -4.77
C ALA A 206 -22.35 8.68 -4.59
N ALA A 207 -21.82 8.74 -3.37
CA ALA A 207 -20.55 9.40 -3.08
C ALA A 207 -19.74 8.68 -1.99
N LEU A 208 -18.43 8.57 -2.20
CA LEU A 208 -17.50 7.88 -1.31
C LEU A 208 -16.68 8.89 -0.51
N ASP A 209 -16.64 8.73 0.82
CA ASP A 209 -15.84 9.56 1.71
C ASP A 209 -14.49 8.89 2.01
N TRP A 210 -13.45 9.32 1.29
CA TRP A 210 -12.09 8.82 1.44
C TRP A 210 -11.34 9.36 2.68
N LYS A 211 -11.98 10.23 3.48
CA LYS A 211 -11.37 10.90 4.64
C LYS A 211 -10.05 11.60 4.25
N ALA A 212 -8.99 11.37 5.01
CA ALA A 212 -7.67 11.99 4.81
C ALA A 212 -6.74 11.16 3.91
N ASP A 213 -7.27 10.15 3.23
CA ASP A 213 -6.46 9.29 2.35
C ASP A 213 -6.03 10.07 1.11
N ALA A 214 -4.81 9.81 0.63
CA ALA A 214 -4.38 10.32 -0.66
C ALA A 214 -5.05 9.49 -1.76
N LEU A 215 -5.98 10.09 -2.47
CA LEU A 215 -6.63 9.47 -3.60
C LEU A 215 -5.82 9.76 -4.86
N VAL A 216 -5.55 8.73 -5.67
CA VAL A 216 -4.97 8.99 -7.00
C VAL A 216 -6.04 9.58 -7.90
N ASP A 217 -5.69 10.69 -8.54
CA ASP A 217 -6.56 11.45 -9.43
C ASP A 217 -7.01 10.59 -10.62
N LEU A 218 -8.26 10.80 -11.03
CA LEU A 218 -8.79 10.28 -12.28
C LEU A 218 -8.88 11.39 -13.32
N ASN A 219 -9.12 10.99 -14.57
CA ASN A 219 -9.54 11.95 -15.59
C ASN A 219 -11.02 12.36 -15.38
N GLU A 220 -11.42 13.45 -16.03
CA GLU A 220 -12.78 14.02 -15.89
C GLU A 220 -13.88 13.00 -16.21
N GLU A 221 -13.68 12.16 -17.23
CA GLU A 221 -14.63 11.12 -17.61
C GLU A 221 -14.82 10.09 -16.49
N GLN A 222 -13.74 9.64 -15.88
CA GLN A 222 -13.77 8.63 -14.83
C GLN A 222 -14.27 9.16 -13.48
N GLU A 223 -14.03 10.43 -13.15
CA GLU A 223 -14.63 11.08 -11.97
C GLU A 223 -16.14 11.29 -12.15
N SER A 224 -16.63 11.49 -13.39
CA SER A 224 -18.06 11.70 -13.65
C SER A 224 -18.92 10.44 -13.50
N ARG A 225 -18.29 9.25 -13.42
CA ARG A 225 -18.98 7.96 -13.30
C ARG A 225 -19.25 7.65 -11.84
N ASP A 226 -20.49 7.28 -11.54
CA ASP A 226 -20.88 6.78 -10.22
C ASP A 226 -19.96 5.63 -9.75
N PRO A 227 -19.73 5.50 -8.43
CA PRO A 227 -18.94 4.41 -7.88
C PRO A 227 -19.61 3.06 -8.10
N ASP A 228 -18.82 2.03 -8.36
CA ASP A 228 -19.28 0.63 -8.39
C ASP A 228 -18.63 -0.15 -7.23
N TRP A 229 -18.90 -1.45 -7.10
CA TRP A 229 -18.49 -2.24 -5.94
C TRP A 229 -16.97 -2.36 -5.76
N ASP A 230 -16.14 -2.16 -6.77
CA ASP A 230 -14.69 -2.09 -6.63
C ASP A 230 -14.25 -0.83 -5.87
N ASP A 231 -14.88 0.31 -6.14
CA ASP A 231 -14.62 1.55 -5.40
C ASP A 231 -15.09 1.44 -3.94
N VAL A 232 -16.25 0.80 -3.70
CA VAL A 232 -16.74 0.54 -2.34
C VAL A 232 -15.83 -0.44 -1.59
N ALA A 233 -15.40 -1.52 -2.26
CA ALA A 233 -14.52 -2.52 -1.66
C ALA A 233 -13.16 -1.91 -1.26
N ILE A 234 -12.55 -1.12 -2.13
CA ILE A 234 -11.25 -0.50 -1.85
C ILE A 234 -11.37 0.60 -0.78
N LEU A 235 -12.50 1.30 -0.69
CA LEU A 235 -12.81 2.22 0.43
C LEU A 235 -12.84 1.50 1.77
N ILE A 236 -13.57 0.39 1.87
CA ILE A 236 -13.59 -0.44 3.08
C ILE A 236 -12.17 -0.92 3.43
N GLY A 237 -11.40 -1.34 2.42
CA GLY A 237 -9.99 -1.67 2.59
C GLY A 237 -9.18 -0.53 3.19
N SER A 238 -9.39 0.70 2.70
CA SER A 238 -8.70 1.89 3.19
C SER A 238 -9.06 2.22 4.64
N GLU A 239 -10.32 2.03 5.06
CA GLU A 239 -10.75 2.19 6.45
C GLU A 239 -10.08 1.19 7.40
N ILE A 240 -9.99 -0.08 6.98
CA ILE A 240 -9.31 -1.14 7.74
C ILE A 240 -7.84 -0.76 7.93
N VAL A 241 -7.17 -0.36 6.84
CA VAL A 241 -5.76 0.05 6.88
C VAL A 241 -5.56 1.29 7.74
N ARG A 242 -6.44 2.28 7.67
CA ARG A 242 -6.37 3.50 8.49
C ARG A 242 -6.43 3.15 9.98
N SER A 243 -7.36 2.29 10.35
CA SER A 243 -7.52 1.82 11.74
C SER A 243 -6.31 1.02 12.22
N LEU A 244 -5.76 0.16 11.35
CA LEU A 244 -4.54 -0.61 11.64
C LEU A 244 -3.33 0.32 11.85
N ARG A 245 -3.15 1.33 10.98
CA ARG A 245 -2.05 2.31 11.10
C ARG A 245 -2.17 3.12 12.39
N ALA A 246 -3.39 3.55 12.74
CA ALA A 246 -3.65 4.24 14.01
C ALA A 246 -3.28 3.37 15.21
N ARG A 247 -3.66 2.08 15.22
CA ARG A 247 -3.30 1.14 16.30
C ARG A 247 -1.79 0.95 16.45
N ILE A 248 -1.04 0.86 15.35
CA ILE A 248 0.43 0.80 15.40
C ILE A 248 1.00 2.06 16.06
N ARG A 249 0.50 3.24 15.68
CA ARG A 249 0.96 4.52 16.23
C ARG A 249 0.61 4.70 17.70
N GLU A 250 -0.58 4.31 18.10
CA GLU A 250 -1.09 4.42 19.48
C GLU A 250 -0.38 3.45 20.43
N GLN A 251 -0.20 2.18 20.02
CA GLN A 251 0.36 1.16 20.91
C GLN A 251 1.89 1.18 20.97
N LEU A 252 2.55 1.49 19.85
CA LEU A 252 3.99 1.29 19.71
C LEU A 252 4.74 2.58 19.31
N GLY A 253 4.04 3.65 18.96
CA GLY A 253 4.66 4.93 18.60
C GLY A 253 5.20 5.01 17.16
N TYR A 254 4.98 3.99 16.33
CA TYR A 254 5.48 3.97 14.95
C TYR A 254 4.49 4.58 13.97
N THR A 255 5.00 5.34 13.00
CA THR A 255 4.24 5.71 11.81
C THR A 255 4.58 4.77 10.67
N CYS A 256 3.62 4.56 9.79
CA CYS A 256 3.84 3.84 8.56
C CYS A 256 3.05 4.48 7.43
N SER A 257 3.54 4.26 6.23
CA SER A 257 2.83 4.62 5.01
C SER A 257 2.24 3.36 4.37
N ALA A 258 1.13 3.50 3.66
CA ALA A 258 0.45 2.36 3.06
C ALA A 258 -0.09 2.65 1.66
N GLY A 259 -0.19 1.61 0.84
CA GLY A 259 -0.86 1.66 -0.44
C GLY A 259 -1.95 0.60 -0.48
N ILE A 260 -3.13 0.97 -0.96
CA ILE A 260 -4.29 0.08 -1.10
C ILE A 260 -4.64 0.03 -2.58
N ALA A 261 -4.71 -1.18 -3.14
CA ALA A 261 -4.95 -1.41 -4.57
C ALA A 261 -5.52 -2.82 -4.82
N SER A 262 -5.77 -3.16 -6.08
CA SER A 262 -6.26 -4.48 -6.49
C SER A 262 -5.21 -5.60 -6.48
N ASN A 263 -3.92 -5.25 -6.36
CA ASN A 263 -2.83 -6.22 -6.33
C ASN A 263 -1.59 -5.69 -5.59
N LYS A 264 -0.66 -6.61 -5.28
CA LYS A 264 0.57 -6.33 -4.53
C LYS A 264 1.52 -5.34 -5.23
N MET A 265 1.58 -5.35 -6.55
CA MET A 265 2.52 -4.49 -7.28
C MET A 265 2.08 -3.03 -7.15
N ILE A 266 0.80 -2.75 -7.44
CA ILE A 266 0.24 -1.40 -7.33
C ILE A 266 0.19 -0.95 -5.86
N SER A 267 -0.16 -1.83 -4.92
CA SER A 267 -0.20 -1.46 -3.51
C SER A 267 1.18 -1.06 -2.99
N LYS A 268 2.26 -1.73 -3.43
CA LYS A 268 3.64 -1.35 -3.10
C LYS A 268 4.06 -0.02 -3.72
N LEU A 269 3.64 0.28 -4.95
CA LEU A 269 3.90 1.59 -5.56
C LEU A 269 3.13 2.69 -4.80
N GLY A 270 1.88 2.42 -4.42
CA GLY A 270 1.04 3.34 -3.66
C GLY A 270 1.61 3.71 -2.29
N SER A 271 2.18 2.77 -1.54
CA SER A 271 2.78 3.05 -0.23
C SER A 271 4.04 3.93 -0.31
N GLY A 272 4.73 3.90 -1.46
CA GLY A 272 5.87 4.76 -1.75
C GLY A 272 5.49 6.14 -2.27
N PHE A 273 4.25 6.33 -2.72
CA PHE A 273 3.82 7.55 -3.42
C PHE A 273 3.75 8.78 -2.52
N LYS A 274 3.20 8.63 -1.30
CA LYS A 274 3.13 9.70 -0.32
C LYS A 274 3.61 9.19 1.03
N LYS A 275 4.74 9.72 1.49
CA LYS A 275 5.34 9.45 2.80
C LYS A 275 5.82 10.77 3.43
N PRO A 276 5.93 10.87 4.77
CA PRO A 276 5.61 9.87 5.79
C PRO A 276 4.12 9.83 6.17
N ASN A 277 3.76 8.84 7.00
CA ASN A 277 2.51 8.74 7.74
C ASN A 277 1.24 8.96 6.89
N SER A 278 1.24 8.48 5.65
CA SER A 278 0.11 8.63 4.74
C SER A 278 -0.36 7.29 4.20
N GLN A 279 -1.58 7.22 3.70
CA GLN A 279 -2.01 6.10 2.87
C GLN A 279 -2.50 6.58 1.51
N THR A 280 -2.18 5.82 0.47
CA THR A 280 -2.56 6.10 -0.91
C THR A 280 -3.55 5.04 -1.39
N VAL A 281 -4.68 5.46 -1.94
CA VAL A 281 -5.67 4.56 -2.55
C VAL A 281 -5.56 4.65 -4.06
N VAL A 282 -5.28 3.51 -4.70
CA VAL A 282 -5.23 3.40 -6.17
C VAL A 282 -6.43 2.59 -6.65
N ARG A 283 -7.52 3.31 -6.97
CA ARG A 283 -8.77 2.74 -7.53
C ARG A 283 -8.47 2.01 -8.85
N SER A 284 -9.24 0.97 -9.18
CA SER A 284 -9.07 0.21 -10.44
C SER A 284 -9.08 1.12 -11.66
N ARG A 285 -10.02 2.07 -11.69
CA ARG A 285 -10.12 3.11 -12.71
C ARG A 285 -8.91 4.07 -12.75
N ALA A 286 -8.21 4.26 -11.63
CA ALA A 286 -7.03 5.14 -11.54
C ALA A 286 -5.72 4.48 -11.97
N VAL A 287 -5.67 3.14 -12.10
CA VAL A 287 -4.41 2.41 -12.31
C VAL A 287 -3.66 2.89 -13.54
N HIS A 288 -4.37 3.14 -14.65
CA HIS A 288 -3.74 3.60 -15.89
C HIS A 288 -3.07 4.97 -15.70
N THR A 289 -3.80 5.95 -15.15
CA THR A 289 -3.28 7.29 -14.85
C THR A 289 -2.13 7.22 -13.86
N PHE A 290 -2.31 6.45 -12.77
CA PHE A 290 -1.30 6.26 -11.74
C PHE A 290 0.03 5.78 -12.32
N LEU A 291 0.00 4.75 -13.16
CA LEU A 291 1.20 4.13 -13.70
C LEU A 291 1.85 4.93 -14.83
N SER A 292 1.12 5.81 -15.51
CA SER A 292 1.57 6.44 -16.76
C SER A 292 2.92 7.16 -16.63
N ASP A 293 3.15 7.83 -15.50
CA ASP A 293 4.38 8.61 -15.24
C ASP A 293 5.46 7.82 -14.48
N PHE A 294 5.20 6.55 -14.15
CA PHE A 294 6.21 5.72 -13.50
C PHE A 294 7.28 5.29 -14.49
N LYS A 295 8.49 5.22 -13.97
CA LYS A 295 9.57 4.55 -14.65
C LYS A 295 9.41 3.03 -14.58
N VAL A 296 9.72 2.32 -15.65
CA VAL A 296 9.70 0.85 -15.71
C VAL A 296 10.58 0.27 -14.60
N THR A 297 11.74 0.86 -14.39
CA THR A 297 12.70 0.48 -13.34
C THR A 297 12.21 0.69 -11.90
N LYS A 298 11.10 1.42 -11.70
CA LYS A 298 10.46 1.57 -10.38
C LYS A 298 9.48 0.45 -10.07
N ILE A 299 9.09 -0.36 -11.05
CA ILE A 299 8.22 -1.52 -10.85
C ILE A 299 9.03 -2.64 -10.17
N ARG A 300 8.39 -3.31 -9.21
CA ARG A 300 9.00 -4.46 -8.51
C ARG A 300 9.52 -5.50 -9.51
N ASN A 301 10.71 -6.03 -9.26
CA ASN A 301 11.45 -6.97 -10.11
C ASN A 301 12.04 -6.38 -11.41
N LEU A 302 11.77 -5.12 -11.73
CA LEU A 302 12.33 -4.43 -12.90
C LEU A 302 13.39 -3.37 -12.52
N GLY A 303 13.80 -3.26 -11.26
CA GLY A 303 14.81 -2.28 -10.82
C GLY A 303 16.28 -2.66 -11.06
N GLY A 304 16.55 -3.64 -11.93
CA GLY A 304 17.90 -4.12 -12.22
C GLY A 304 18.02 -4.54 -13.69
N LYS A 305 18.93 -5.49 -13.97
CA LYS A 305 19.29 -5.86 -15.34
C LYS A 305 18.11 -6.16 -16.26
N LEU A 306 17.08 -6.85 -15.77
CA LEU A 306 15.88 -7.15 -16.56
C LEU A 306 15.14 -5.87 -16.97
N GLY A 307 14.99 -4.90 -16.06
CA GLY A 307 14.41 -3.61 -16.41
C GLY A 307 15.28 -2.83 -17.38
N ASP A 308 16.60 -2.83 -17.18
CA ASP A 308 17.53 -2.18 -18.11
C ASP A 308 17.41 -2.78 -19.54
N GLN A 309 17.23 -4.09 -19.63
CA GLN A 309 16.96 -4.79 -20.90
C GLN A 309 15.62 -4.37 -21.50
N VAL A 310 14.53 -4.36 -20.71
CA VAL A 310 13.21 -3.89 -21.17
C VAL A 310 13.30 -2.45 -21.70
N VAL A 311 13.98 -1.56 -20.97
CA VAL A 311 14.20 -0.17 -21.38
C VAL A 311 15.00 -0.09 -22.67
N SER A 312 16.07 -0.88 -22.80
CA SER A 312 16.88 -0.93 -24.02
C SER A 312 16.09 -1.44 -25.22
N THR A 313 15.29 -2.49 -25.05
CA THR A 313 14.55 -3.14 -26.13
C THR A 313 13.41 -2.28 -26.64
N PHE A 314 12.59 -1.73 -25.73
CA PHE A 314 11.46 -0.88 -26.09
C PHE A 314 11.82 0.60 -26.23
N LYS A 315 13.09 0.97 -25.96
CA LYS A 315 13.64 2.33 -26.03
C LYS A 315 12.86 3.34 -25.19
N THR A 316 12.30 2.88 -24.07
CA THR A 316 11.53 3.71 -23.14
C THR A 316 11.73 3.27 -21.71
N ASP A 317 11.88 4.24 -20.82
CA ASP A 317 11.85 4.04 -19.37
C ASP A 317 10.49 4.42 -18.78
N LEU A 318 9.49 4.82 -19.58
CA LEU A 318 8.16 5.23 -19.10
C LEU A 318 7.08 4.17 -19.38
N VAL A 319 6.25 3.90 -18.37
CA VAL A 319 5.19 2.88 -18.49
C VAL A 319 4.13 3.26 -19.54
N LYS A 320 3.75 4.55 -19.66
CA LYS A 320 2.78 4.98 -20.68
C LYS A 320 3.20 4.64 -22.11
N GLU A 321 4.49 4.69 -22.38
CA GLU A 321 5.04 4.38 -23.70
C GLU A 321 5.01 2.88 -23.94
N LEU A 322 5.27 2.06 -22.92
CA LEU A 322 5.05 0.61 -23.00
C LEU A 322 3.59 0.25 -23.23
N LEU A 323 2.65 0.89 -22.53
CA LEU A 323 1.20 0.61 -22.66
C LEU A 323 0.66 0.87 -24.07
N SER A 324 1.33 1.70 -24.87
CA SER A 324 0.99 1.94 -26.28
C SER A 324 1.35 0.76 -27.22
N ILE A 325 2.14 -0.20 -26.72
CA ILE A 325 2.58 -1.39 -27.44
C ILE A 325 1.60 -2.53 -27.17
N SER A 326 1.24 -3.31 -28.20
CA SER A 326 0.28 -4.40 -28.03
C SER A 326 0.79 -5.47 -27.04
N PRO A 327 -0.10 -6.04 -26.20
CA PRO A 327 0.29 -7.07 -25.24
C PRO A 327 0.99 -8.28 -25.89
N ASP A 328 0.52 -8.72 -27.07
CA ASP A 328 1.13 -9.84 -27.80
C ASP A 328 2.56 -9.53 -28.22
N HIS A 329 2.84 -8.29 -28.66
CA HIS A 329 4.18 -7.88 -29.02
C HIS A 329 5.08 -7.78 -27.78
N GLN A 330 4.57 -7.25 -26.67
CA GLN A 330 5.29 -7.22 -25.41
C GLN A 330 5.66 -8.63 -24.93
N VAL A 331 4.70 -9.57 -24.94
CA VAL A 331 4.93 -10.96 -24.53
C VAL A 331 5.98 -11.63 -25.40
N ASN A 332 5.85 -11.53 -26.73
CA ASN A 332 6.81 -12.15 -27.65
C ASN A 332 8.23 -11.65 -27.41
N VAL A 333 8.41 -10.33 -27.29
CA VAL A 333 9.71 -9.71 -27.08
C VAL A 333 10.28 -10.01 -25.69
N ILE A 334 9.45 -10.01 -24.64
CA ILE A 334 9.90 -10.33 -23.28
C ILE A 334 10.28 -11.81 -23.16
N CYS A 335 9.55 -12.72 -23.82
CA CYS A 335 9.90 -14.14 -23.87
C CYS A 335 11.23 -14.41 -24.59
N GLU A 336 11.68 -13.53 -25.49
CA GLU A 336 13.01 -13.62 -26.10
C GLU A 336 14.13 -13.10 -25.20
N ILE A 337 13.79 -12.27 -24.19
CA ILE A 337 14.75 -11.68 -23.24
C ILE A 337 15.03 -12.58 -22.03
N ILE A 338 14.04 -13.39 -21.62
CA ILE A 338 14.08 -14.27 -20.42
C ILE A 338 14.65 -15.65 -20.76
#